data_AF-A0A096LUP7-F1
#
_entry.id   AF-A0A096LUP7-F1
#
_cell.length_a   1.000
_cell.length_b   1.000
_cell.length_c   1.000
_cell.angle_alpha   90.00
_cell.angle_beta   90.00
_cell.angle_gamma   90.00
#
_symmetry.space_group_name_H-M   'P 1'
#
loop_
_entity.id
_entity.type
_entity.pdbx_description
1 polymer ?
#
loop_
_entity_poly.entity_id
_entity_poly.type
_entity_poly.pdbx_seq_one_letter_code
_entity_poly.pdbx_strand_id
1 'polypeptide(L)'
;MLLSDQEIVRGCSHTQDTLCQCKPGKYCHPDEACEICKKCSRCNSDEEVVKNCTSTSNTECKKRQSNSSPEADTTLTAVLTLVFVVLFLGLVILIFIIWKKKWKTADSNSFKPEEVPFPTLIPKNGVESLTACFEFFEELNVDFHNRFFRKLSIEDNKIRSKDHHSHEDRIHYLLAYWVEKKGKEASLNDLLRALLDLNQRRTAETIMDNAVKKGYYELESFSLGDD
;
A
#
# COMPACT_ATOMS: atom_id res chain seq x y z
N MET A 1 -2.66 66.40 -39.15
CA MET A 1 -2.57 65.55 -40.35
C MET A 1 -3.34 64.28 -40.03
N LEU A 2 -4.51 64.07 -40.65
CA LEU A 2 -5.28 62.84 -40.42
C LEU A 2 -4.47 61.65 -40.96
N LEU A 3 -4.14 60.67 -40.11
CA LEU A 3 -3.62 59.40 -40.60
C LEU A 3 -4.72 58.78 -41.48
N SER A 4 -4.34 58.22 -42.63
CA SER A 4 -5.27 57.72 -43.67
C SER A 4 -6.24 56.63 -43.20
N ASP A 5 -6.09 56.15 -41.97
CA ASP A 5 -6.84 55.07 -41.36
C ASP A 5 -7.87 55.51 -40.29
N GLN A 6 -8.08 56.82 -40.12
CA GLN A 6 -9.09 57.40 -39.22
C GLN A 6 -10.22 58.10 -39.98
N GLU A 7 -11.37 58.19 -39.33
CA GLU A 7 -12.54 58.94 -39.77
C GLU A 7 -13.01 59.88 -38.65
N ILE A 8 -13.42 61.10 -39.02
CA ILE A 8 -13.92 62.09 -38.08
C ILE A 8 -15.40 61.80 -37.82
N VAL A 9 -15.71 61.40 -36.59
CA VAL A 9 -17.10 61.17 -36.16
C VAL A 9 -17.78 62.48 -35.79
N ARG A 10 -17.06 63.38 -35.11
CA ARG A 10 -17.53 64.73 -34.81
C ARG A 10 -16.41 65.74 -35.06
N GLY A 11 -16.73 66.82 -35.76
CA GLY A 11 -15.80 67.93 -35.97
C GLY A 11 -15.59 68.76 -34.69
N CYS A 12 -14.54 69.57 -34.70
CA CYS A 12 -14.26 70.52 -33.63
C CYS A 12 -15.40 71.55 -33.48
N SER A 13 -15.74 71.89 -32.24
CA SER A 13 -16.66 72.98 -31.87
C SER A 13 -16.05 73.82 -30.75
N HIS A 14 -16.61 75.00 -30.45
CA HIS A 14 -16.05 75.95 -29.48
C HIS A 14 -15.87 75.40 -28.05
N THR A 15 -16.56 74.30 -27.73
CA THR A 15 -16.49 73.65 -26.41
C THR A 15 -16.17 72.16 -26.48
N GLN A 16 -15.87 71.61 -27.67
CA GLN A 16 -15.65 70.18 -27.85
C GLN A 16 -14.56 69.88 -28.88
N ASP A 17 -13.63 69.03 -28.48
CA ASP A 17 -12.60 68.53 -29.37
C ASP A 17 -13.14 67.56 -30.43
N THR A 18 -12.38 67.44 -31.51
CA THR A 18 -12.64 66.48 -32.60
C THR A 18 -12.65 65.05 -32.05
N LEU A 19 -13.65 64.25 -32.41
CA LEU A 19 -13.68 62.82 -32.08
C LEU A 19 -13.35 62.02 -33.33
N CYS A 20 -12.29 61.22 -33.23
CA CYS A 20 -11.84 60.32 -34.27
C CYS A 20 -12.20 58.87 -33.93
N GLN A 21 -12.46 58.08 -34.97
CA GLN A 21 -12.66 56.64 -34.87
C GLN A 21 -11.81 55.93 -35.93
N CYS A 22 -11.34 54.72 -35.61
CA CYS A 22 -10.67 53.88 -36.59
C CYS A 22 -11.65 53.42 -37.67
N LYS A 23 -11.19 53.45 -38.93
CA LYS A 23 -11.97 52.93 -40.07
C LYS A 23 -12.32 51.45 -39.90
N PRO A 24 -13.36 50.94 -40.60
CA PRO A 24 -13.73 49.53 -40.55
C PRO A 24 -12.54 48.59 -40.78
N GLY A 25 -12.42 47.56 -39.94
CA GLY A 25 -11.31 46.61 -39.95
C GLY A 25 -10.07 47.05 -39.15
N LYS A 26 -10.17 48.13 -38.36
CA LYS A 26 -9.15 48.58 -37.41
C LYS A 26 -9.74 48.93 -36.04
N TYR A 27 -8.90 48.90 -35.01
CA TYR A 27 -9.26 49.22 -33.63
C TYR A 27 -8.14 49.99 -32.90
N CYS A 28 -8.51 50.77 -31.89
CA CYS A 28 -7.62 51.36 -30.88
C CYS A 28 -7.85 50.70 -29.50
N HIS A 29 -6.89 50.76 -28.59
CA HIS A 29 -7.13 50.30 -27.21
C HIS A 29 -7.99 51.33 -26.47
N PRO A 30 -8.97 50.95 -25.62
CA PRO A 30 -9.78 51.91 -24.85
C PRO A 30 -8.97 52.81 -23.90
N ASP A 31 -7.75 52.38 -23.55
CA ASP A 31 -6.84 53.09 -22.65
C ASP A 31 -5.77 53.92 -23.40
N GLU A 32 -5.74 53.83 -24.73
CA GLU A 32 -4.87 54.64 -25.60
C GLU A 32 -5.75 55.68 -26.31
N ALA A 33 -5.24 56.89 -26.52
CA ALA A 33 -5.90 57.83 -27.43
C ALA A 33 -5.99 57.13 -28.81
N CYS A 34 -7.16 57.15 -29.46
CA CYS A 34 -7.41 56.51 -30.77
C CYS A 34 -6.67 57.19 -31.95
N GLU A 35 -5.47 57.69 -31.68
CA GLU A 35 -4.50 58.25 -32.61
C GLU A 35 -3.74 57.15 -33.39
N ILE A 36 -3.70 55.91 -32.84
CA ILE A 36 -3.03 54.76 -33.46
C ILE A 36 -4.04 53.63 -33.70
N CYS A 37 -4.35 53.35 -34.98
CA CYS A 37 -5.32 52.33 -35.37
C CYS A 37 -4.66 51.02 -35.81
N LYS A 38 -4.77 49.98 -34.97
CA LYS A 38 -4.26 48.62 -35.20
C LYS A 38 -5.22 47.82 -36.09
N LYS A 39 -4.72 46.95 -36.96
CA LYS A 39 -5.58 46.09 -37.80
C LYS A 39 -6.24 45.00 -36.95
N CYS A 40 -7.52 44.73 -37.22
CA CYS A 40 -8.21 43.61 -36.57
C CYS A 40 -7.58 42.28 -36.97
N SER A 41 -7.44 41.38 -36.01
CA SER A 41 -7.05 39.98 -36.25
C SER A 41 -8.18 39.23 -36.96
N ARG A 42 -7.83 38.22 -37.76
CA ARG A 42 -8.79 37.31 -38.39
C ARG A 42 -8.62 35.93 -37.77
N CYS A 43 -9.73 35.29 -37.40
CA CYS A 43 -9.68 33.92 -36.87
C CYS A 43 -9.31 32.92 -37.96
N ASN A 44 -8.62 31.86 -37.57
CA ASN A 44 -8.26 30.77 -38.47
C ASN A 44 -9.47 29.88 -38.80
N SER A 45 -9.33 29.00 -39.80
CA SER A 45 -10.43 28.09 -40.20
C SER A 45 -10.86 27.12 -39.10
N ASP A 46 -9.98 26.82 -38.14
CA ASP A 46 -10.21 25.98 -36.96
C ASP A 46 -10.72 26.77 -35.73
N GLU A 47 -10.95 28.07 -35.88
CA GLU A 47 -11.42 28.96 -34.84
C GLU A 47 -12.82 29.51 -35.16
N GLU A 48 -13.55 29.92 -34.13
CA GLU A 48 -14.81 30.65 -34.23
C GLU A 48 -14.63 32.07 -33.67
N VAL A 49 -15.29 33.04 -34.31
CA VAL A 49 -15.32 34.42 -33.84
C VAL A 49 -16.25 34.49 -32.63
N VAL A 50 -15.70 34.78 -31.46
CA VAL A 50 -16.47 34.98 -30.22
C VAL A 50 -16.95 36.42 -30.11
N LYS A 51 -16.10 37.38 -30.49
CA LYS A 51 -16.45 38.79 -30.58
C LYS A 51 -15.95 39.39 -31.88
N ASN A 52 -16.84 40.09 -32.57
CA ASN A 52 -16.49 40.84 -33.78
C ASN A 52 -15.62 42.04 -33.45
N CYS A 53 -14.76 42.43 -34.39
CA CYS A 53 -13.96 43.65 -34.24
C CYS A 53 -14.84 44.90 -34.14
N THR A 54 -14.47 45.83 -33.27
CA THR A 54 -15.06 47.17 -33.17
C THR A 54 -13.96 48.21 -33.27
N SER A 55 -14.31 49.50 -33.33
CA SER A 55 -13.30 50.56 -33.39
C SER A 55 -12.39 50.64 -32.16
N THR A 56 -12.76 50.02 -31.05
CA THR A 56 -12.03 50.05 -29.77
C THR A 56 -11.66 48.66 -29.24
N SER A 57 -11.95 47.59 -29.98
CA SER A 57 -11.66 46.23 -29.54
C SER A 57 -11.33 45.33 -30.72
N ASN A 58 -10.35 44.45 -30.52
CA ASN A 58 -9.94 43.48 -31.53
C ASN A 58 -10.99 42.36 -31.68
N THR A 59 -10.85 41.54 -32.74
CA THR A 59 -11.59 40.28 -32.86
C THR A 59 -11.08 39.28 -31.82
N GLU A 60 -11.99 38.65 -31.07
CA GLU A 60 -11.66 37.55 -30.16
C GLU A 60 -12.01 36.21 -30.82
N CYS A 61 -11.02 35.33 -30.92
CA CYS A 61 -11.13 34.01 -31.53
C CYS A 61 -11.08 32.92 -30.45
N LYS A 62 -11.87 31.86 -30.63
CA LYS A 62 -11.83 30.66 -29.78
C LYS A 62 -11.68 29.44 -30.67
N LYS A 63 -10.80 28.50 -30.28
CA LYS A 63 -10.67 27.23 -30.99
C LYS A 63 -11.97 26.45 -30.96
N ARG A 64 -12.39 25.92 -32.11
CA ARG A 64 -13.48 24.96 -32.16
C ARG A 64 -13.06 23.77 -31.31
N GLN A 65 -13.87 23.41 -30.31
CA GLN A 65 -13.70 22.10 -29.68
C GLN A 65 -13.98 21.08 -30.77
N SER A 66 -12.92 20.46 -31.30
CA SER A 66 -13.03 19.24 -32.07
C SER A 66 -13.49 18.17 -31.09
N ASN A 67 -14.79 18.17 -30.79
CA ASN A 67 -15.46 16.95 -30.42
C ASN A 67 -15.40 16.12 -31.70
N SER A 68 -14.33 15.33 -31.81
CA SER A 68 -14.33 14.16 -32.67
C SER A 68 -15.48 13.30 -32.18
N SER A 69 -16.68 13.57 -32.71
CA SER A 69 -17.76 12.61 -32.74
C SER A 69 -17.21 11.47 -33.59
N PRO A 70 -16.91 10.30 -33.02
CA PRO A 70 -16.75 9.13 -33.85
C PRO A 70 -18.16 8.82 -34.34
N GLU A 71 -18.45 9.18 -35.60
CA GLU A 71 -19.34 8.36 -36.41
C GLU A 71 -18.69 6.98 -36.49
N ALA A 72 -18.99 6.13 -35.51
CA ALA A 72 -18.61 4.74 -35.50
C ALA A 72 -19.74 4.00 -34.79
N ASP A 73 -20.31 3.04 -35.49
CA ASP A 73 -21.33 2.10 -35.02
C ASP A 73 -21.13 1.77 -33.54
N THR A 74 -21.96 2.41 -32.71
CA THR A 74 -21.83 2.46 -31.26
C THR A 74 -22.18 1.11 -30.61
N THR A 75 -22.68 0.17 -31.42
CA THR A 75 -23.12 -1.15 -31.00
C THR A 75 -21.97 -2.17 -31.01
N LEU A 76 -21.09 -2.16 -32.02
CA LEU A 76 -20.02 -3.16 -32.11
C LEU A 76 -18.88 -2.88 -31.12
N THR A 77 -18.55 -1.61 -30.93
CA THR A 77 -17.49 -1.16 -30.00
C THR A 77 -17.88 -1.36 -28.52
N ALA A 78 -19.14 -1.14 -28.17
CA ALA A 78 -19.65 -1.41 -26.82
C ALA A 78 -19.66 -2.92 -26.50
N VAL A 79 -20.03 -3.76 -27.46
CA VAL A 79 -20.02 -5.23 -27.27
C VAL A 79 -18.60 -5.76 -27.13
N LEU A 80 -17.67 -5.31 -27.98
CA LEU A 80 -16.27 -5.72 -27.89
C LEU A 80 -15.64 -5.29 -26.56
N THR A 81 -15.88 -4.07 -26.09
CA THR A 81 -15.36 -3.61 -24.79
C THR A 81 -15.93 -4.43 -23.63
N LEU A 82 -17.22 -4.76 -23.65
CA LEU A 82 -17.86 -5.59 -22.62
C LEU A 82 -17.28 -7.02 -22.60
N VAL A 83 -17.06 -7.63 -23.77
CA VAL A 83 -16.42 -8.95 -23.89
C VAL A 83 -14.99 -8.93 -23.34
N PHE A 84 -14.19 -7.92 -23.68
CA PHE A 84 -12.83 -7.79 -23.16
C PHE A 84 -12.79 -7.62 -21.64
N VAL A 85 -13.72 -6.86 -21.05
CA VAL A 85 -13.82 -6.69 -19.59
C VAL A 85 -14.17 -8.02 -18.92
N VAL A 86 -15.14 -8.77 -19.44
CA VAL A 86 -15.52 -10.09 -18.90
C VAL A 86 -14.38 -11.09 -19.01
N LEU A 87 -13.66 -11.12 -20.14
CA LEU A 87 -12.48 -11.96 -20.33
C LEU A 87 -11.36 -11.58 -19.35
N PHE A 88 -11.09 -10.28 -19.17
CA PHE A 88 -10.07 -9.81 -18.24
C PHE A 88 -10.42 -10.16 -16.79
N LEU A 89 -11.67 -9.96 -16.37
CA LEU A 89 -12.13 -10.36 -15.04
C LEU A 89 -12.05 -11.88 -14.86
N GLY A 90 -12.43 -12.66 -15.88
CA GLY A 90 -12.28 -14.12 -15.88
C GLY A 90 -10.82 -14.56 -15.74
N LEU A 91 -9.88 -13.92 -16.46
CA LEU A 91 -8.45 -14.17 -16.34
C LEU A 91 -7.92 -13.79 -14.96
N VAL A 92 -8.30 -12.65 -14.41
CA VAL A 92 -7.90 -12.24 -13.05
C VAL A 92 -8.42 -13.24 -12.01
N ILE A 93 -9.67 -13.70 -12.14
CA ILE A 93 -10.24 -14.73 -11.26
C ILE A 93 -9.52 -16.07 -11.44
N LEU A 94 -9.23 -16.49 -12.67
CA LEU A 94 -8.46 -17.71 -12.95
C LEU A 94 -7.05 -17.62 -12.38
N ILE A 95 -6.37 -16.49 -12.56
CA ILE A 95 -5.05 -16.21 -11.97
C ILE A 95 -5.17 -16.27 -10.44
N PHE A 96 -6.18 -15.65 -9.84
CA PHE A 96 -6.41 -15.70 -8.39
C PHE A 96 -6.68 -17.13 -7.90
N ILE A 97 -7.45 -17.94 -8.64
CA ILE A 97 -7.69 -19.36 -8.33
C ILE A 97 -6.40 -20.17 -8.48
N ILE A 98 -5.62 -19.94 -9.53
CA ILE A 98 -4.32 -20.58 -9.76
C ILE A 98 -3.34 -20.18 -8.68
N TRP A 99 -3.33 -18.92 -8.24
CA TRP A 99 -2.48 -18.42 -7.17
C TRP A 99 -2.90 -19.01 -5.83
N LYS A 100 -4.21 -19.10 -5.57
CA LYS A 100 -4.75 -19.76 -4.38
C LYS A 100 -4.45 -21.26 -4.39
N LYS A 101 -4.53 -21.92 -5.54
CA LYS A 101 -4.16 -23.33 -5.71
C LYS A 101 -2.66 -23.51 -5.57
N LYS A 102 -1.84 -22.64 -6.15
CA LYS A 102 -0.38 -22.62 -6.00
C LYS A 102 0.01 -22.35 -4.56
N TRP A 103 -0.71 -21.52 -3.79
CA TRP A 103 -0.49 -21.37 -2.36
C TRP A 103 -0.86 -22.64 -1.58
N LYS A 104 -2.02 -23.26 -1.88
CA LYS A 104 -2.40 -24.55 -1.28
C LYS A 104 -1.46 -25.70 -1.65
N THR A 105 -0.84 -25.65 -2.82
CA THR A 105 0.11 -26.68 -3.30
C THR A 105 1.55 -26.34 -2.91
N ALA A 106 1.89 -25.07 -2.63
CA ALA A 106 3.17 -24.68 -2.04
C ALA A 106 3.25 -25.08 -0.55
N ASP A 107 2.09 -25.24 0.11
CA ASP A 107 1.99 -25.87 1.43
C ASP A 107 2.17 -27.40 1.37
N SER A 108 2.02 -28.02 0.18
CA SER A 108 2.10 -29.49 0.01
C SER A 108 3.25 -29.99 -0.87
N ASN A 109 3.90 -29.13 -1.65
CA ASN A 109 4.97 -29.47 -2.60
C ASN A 109 6.13 -28.49 -2.51
N SER A 110 6.31 -27.87 -1.34
CA SER A 110 7.62 -27.48 -0.87
C SER A 110 8.51 -28.72 -1.03
N PHE A 111 9.54 -28.61 -1.85
CA PHE A 111 10.79 -29.29 -1.56
C PHE A 111 11.01 -29.02 -0.07
N LYS A 112 10.69 -29.98 0.82
CA LYS A 112 11.10 -29.89 2.21
C LYS A 112 12.60 -29.62 2.08
N PRO A 113 13.10 -28.41 2.41
CA PRO A 113 14.50 -28.34 2.78
C PRO A 113 14.59 -29.42 3.84
N GLU A 114 15.55 -30.33 3.72
CA GLU A 114 15.86 -31.24 4.80
C GLU A 114 15.94 -30.37 6.07
N GLU A 115 14.85 -30.33 6.83
CA GLU A 115 14.71 -29.41 7.95
C GLU A 115 15.64 -30.02 8.95
N VAL A 116 16.84 -29.46 9.06
CA VAL A 116 17.82 -29.86 10.05
C VAL A 116 17.05 -30.02 11.35
N PRO A 117 16.93 -31.26 11.88
CA PRO A 117 16.10 -31.53 13.03
C PRO A 117 16.50 -30.58 14.15
N PHE A 118 15.52 -29.94 14.77
CA PHE A 118 15.84 -29.08 15.91
C PHE A 118 16.50 -29.96 16.99
N PRO A 119 17.70 -29.60 17.49
CA PRO A 119 18.44 -30.45 18.41
C PRO A 119 17.64 -30.78 19.67
N THR A 120 17.70 -32.05 20.11
CA THR A 120 17.11 -32.46 21.39
C THR A 120 18.04 -32.02 22.53
N LEU A 121 17.45 -31.48 23.59
CA LEU A 121 18.17 -31.07 24.80
C LEU A 121 17.98 -32.09 25.93
N ILE A 122 19.06 -32.42 26.62
CA ILE A 122 19.07 -33.29 27.81
C ILE A 122 19.20 -32.39 29.06
N PRO A 123 18.23 -32.43 30.00
CA PRO A 123 18.29 -31.64 31.23
C PRO A 123 19.37 -32.20 32.18
N LYS A 124 20.21 -31.32 32.75
CA LYS A 124 21.17 -31.74 33.79
C LYS A 124 20.53 -32.02 35.14
N ASN A 125 19.58 -31.17 35.55
CA ASN A 125 18.96 -31.18 36.87
C ASN A 125 17.43 -31.38 36.79
N GLY A 126 16.95 -32.13 35.79
CA GLY A 126 15.52 -32.43 35.63
C GLY A 126 14.65 -31.17 35.51
N VAL A 127 13.62 -31.06 36.37
CA VAL A 127 12.65 -29.95 36.36
C VAL A 127 13.29 -28.63 36.81
N GLU A 128 14.35 -28.65 37.62
CA GLU A 128 15.04 -27.42 38.04
C GLU A 128 15.71 -26.72 36.86
N SER A 129 16.32 -27.49 35.95
CA SER A 129 16.85 -26.97 34.69
C SER A 129 15.77 -26.28 33.86
N LEU A 130 14.54 -26.84 33.85
CA LEU A 130 13.41 -26.27 33.12
C LEU A 130 12.95 -24.95 33.74
N THR A 131 12.74 -24.92 35.05
CA THR A 131 12.31 -23.70 35.76
C THR A 131 13.32 -22.57 35.61
N ALA A 132 14.62 -22.89 35.65
CA ALA A 132 15.68 -21.90 35.42
C ALA A 132 15.64 -21.27 34.03
N CYS A 133 15.01 -21.92 33.04
CA CYS A 133 14.88 -21.40 31.69
C CYS A 133 13.67 -20.46 31.50
N PHE A 134 12.79 -20.29 32.49
CA PHE A 134 11.59 -19.47 32.35
C PHE A 134 11.90 -17.99 32.07
N GLU A 135 13.02 -17.49 32.61
CA GLU A 135 13.50 -16.11 32.35
C GLU A 135 13.71 -15.85 30.84
N PHE A 136 14.07 -16.88 30.05
CA PHE A 136 14.31 -16.72 28.61
C PHE A 136 13.04 -16.54 27.77
N PHE A 137 11.86 -16.74 28.37
CA PHE A 137 10.58 -16.58 27.67
C PHE A 137 10.01 -15.15 27.78
N GLU A 138 10.63 -14.28 28.59
CA GLU A 138 10.22 -12.89 28.79
C GLU A 138 10.33 -12.05 27.52
N GLU A 139 11.26 -12.37 26.62
CA GLU A 139 11.48 -11.60 25.38
C GLU A 139 10.45 -11.89 24.27
N LEU A 140 9.56 -12.85 24.48
CA LEU A 140 8.54 -13.18 23.49
C LEU A 140 7.49 -12.04 23.38
N ASN A 141 7.04 -11.74 22.17
CA ASN A 141 6.01 -10.72 21.95
C ASN A 141 4.63 -11.15 22.52
N VAL A 142 3.94 -10.22 23.18
CA VAL A 142 2.62 -10.37 23.83
C VAL A 142 1.59 -11.11 22.95
N ASP A 143 1.51 -10.79 21.66
CA ASP A 143 0.52 -11.41 20.76
C ASP A 143 0.80 -12.91 20.52
N PHE A 144 2.07 -13.31 20.60
CA PHE A 144 2.50 -14.69 20.41
C PHE A 144 2.32 -15.52 21.68
N HIS A 145 2.36 -14.90 22.85
CA HIS A 145 2.21 -15.58 24.15
C HIS A 145 0.91 -16.35 24.27
N ASN A 146 -0.20 -15.70 23.93
CA ASN A 146 -1.51 -16.34 24.04
C ASN A 146 -1.60 -17.56 23.12
N ARG A 147 -1.02 -17.47 21.92
CA ARG A 147 -0.96 -18.60 20.97
C ARG A 147 -0.02 -19.70 21.47
N PHE A 148 1.09 -19.34 22.08
CA PHE A 148 2.06 -20.24 22.69
C PHE A 148 1.43 -21.04 23.84
N PHE A 149 0.79 -20.37 24.79
CA PHE A 149 0.13 -21.04 25.91
C PHE A 149 -1.07 -21.89 25.48
N ARG A 150 -1.78 -21.51 24.41
CA ARG A 150 -2.79 -22.38 23.78
C ARG A 150 -2.19 -23.65 23.17
N LYS A 151 -1.02 -23.55 22.51
CA LYS A 151 -0.29 -24.72 21.99
C LYS A 151 0.14 -25.67 23.11
N LEU A 152 0.44 -25.13 24.28
CA LEU A 152 0.68 -25.88 25.52
C LEU A 152 -0.60 -26.41 26.18
N SER A 153 -1.76 -26.31 25.51
CA SER A 153 -3.07 -26.73 26.02
C SER A 153 -3.48 -26.07 27.35
N ILE A 154 -3.07 -24.81 27.56
CA ILE A 154 -3.62 -23.95 28.61
C ILE A 154 -4.92 -23.33 28.10
N GLU A 155 -5.96 -23.37 28.93
CA GLU A 155 -7.28 -22.84 28.59
C GLU A 155 -7.32 -21.30 28.54
N ASP A 156 -8.15 -20.75 27.65
CA ASP A 156 -8.26 -19.30 27.43
C ASP A 156 -8.70 -18.52 28.67
N ASN A 157 -9.61 -19.10 29.47
CA ASN A 157 -10.05 -18.53 30.75
C ASN A 157 -8.84 -18.29 31.68
N LYS A 158 -7.89 -19.22 31.72
CA LYS A 158 -6.72 -19.17 32.59
C LYS A 158 -5.70 -18.15 32.08
N ILE A 159 -5.44 -18.15 30.78
CA ILE A 159 -4.57 -17.16 30.12
C ILE A 159 -5.08 -15.75 30.42
N ARG A 160 -6.37 -15.49 30.15
CA ARG A 160 -7.00 -14.17 30.33
C ARG A 160 -7.09 -13.73 31.79
N SER A 161 -7.20 -14.68 32.73
CA SER A 161 -7.24 -14.36 34.17
C SER A 161 -6.00 -13.62 34.69
N LYS A 162 -4.91 -13.61 33.91
CA LYS A 162 -3.63 -13.00 34.29
C LYS A 162 -3.24 -11.79 33.44
N ASP A 163 -4.13 -11.31 32.57
CA ASP A 163 -3.86 -10.13 31.72
C ASP A 163 -3.60 -8.83 32.50
N HIS A 164 -3.97 -8.79 33.79
CA HIS A 164 -3.73 -7.65 34.68
C HIS A 164 -2.35 -7.67 35.37
N HIS A 165 -1.58 -8.75 35.24
CA HIS A 165 -0.25 -8.87 35.86
C HIS A 165 0.83 -8.31 34.93
N SER A 166 2.03 -8.09 35.46
CA SER A 166 3.19 -7.77 34.63
C SER A 166 3.43 -8.90 33.62
N HIS A 167 4.05 -8.56 32.49
CA HIS A 167 4.32 -9.51 31.42
C HIS A 167 5.17 -10.69 31.89
N GLU A 168 6.23 -10.40 32.64
CA GLU A 168 7.12 -11.36 33.30
C GLU A 168 6.34 -12.29 34.26
N ASP A 169 5.64 -11.72 35.24
CA ASP A 169 4.89 -12.51 36.24
C ASP A 169 3.86 -13.43 35.58
N ARG A 170 3.21 -12.93 34.52
CA ARG A 170 2.23 -13.69 33.76
C ARG A 170 2.86 -14.91 33.09
N ILE A 171 4.03 -14.76 32.48
CA ILE A 171 4.74 -15.86 31.80
C ILE A 171 5.18 -16.91 32.81
N HIS A 172 5.86 -16.50 33.87
CA HIS A 172 6.34 -17.39 34.93
C HIS A 172 5.17 -18.17 35.53
N TYR A 173 4.05 -17.51 35.81
CA TYR A 173 2.85 -18.15 36.34
C TYR A 173 2.27 -19.20 35.36
N LEU A 174 2.14 -18.86 34.08
CA LEU A 174 1.54 -19.76 33.08
C LEU A 174 2.46 -20.96 32.76
N LEU A 175 3.77 -20.75 32.74
CA LEU A 175 4.75 -21.83 32.59
C LEU A 175 4.73 -22.75 33.82
N ALA A 176 4.71 -22.21 35.02
CA ALA A 176 4.58 -23.00 36.25
C ALA A 176 3.27 -23.81 36.27
N TYR A 177 2.16 -23.18 35.91
CA TYR A 177 0.86 -23.87 35.79
C TYR A 177 0.89 -24.98 34.74
N TRP A 178 1.57 -24.77 33.60
CA TRP A 178 1.74 -25.81 32.60
C TRP A 178 2.59 -26.98 33.11
N VAL A 179 3.69 -26.71 33.81
CA VAL A 179 4.52 -27.76 34.44
C VAL A 179 3.70 -28.56 35.45
N GLU A 180 2.89 -27.89 36.28
CA GLU A 180 1.99 -28.56 37.23
C GLU A 180 1.00 -29.49 36.52
N LYS A 181 0.39 -29.03 35.43
CA LYS A 181 -0.58 -29.80 34.64
C LYS A 181 0.05 -31.00 33.91
N LYS A 182 1.24 -30.81 33.34
CA LYS A 182 1.93 -31.85 32.56
C LYS A 182 2.71 -32.84 33.45
N GLY A 183 3.14 -32.39 34.63
CA GLY A 183 3.85 -33.21 35.59
C GLY A 183 5.29 -33.52 35.16
N LYS A 184 5.77 -34.74 35.49
CA LYS A 184 7.18 -35.15 35.33
C LYS A 184 7.66 -35.21 33.87
N GLU A 185 6.74 -35.26 32.91
CA GLU A 185 7.05 -35.25 31.48
C GLU A 185 7.25 -33.83 30.91
N ALA A 186 7.09 -32.80 31.73
CA ALA A 186 7.35 -31.43 31.31
C ALA A 186 8.85 -31.24 31.01
N SER A 187 9.16 -30.85 29.77
CA SER A 187 10.53 -30.62 29.32
C SER A 187 10.66 -29.33 28.52
N LEU A 188 11.87 -28.76 28.50
CA LEU A 188 12.16 -27.60 27.65
C LEU A 188 11.94 -27.91 26.17
N ASN A 189 12.19 -29.15 25.73
CA ASN A 189 11.92 -29.60 24.37
C ASN A 189 10.45 -29.41 23.96
N ASP A 190 9.50 -29.53 24.89
CA ASP A 190 8.09 -29.30 24.60
C ASP A 190 7.78 -27.82 24.35
N LEU A 191 8.39 -26.94 25.16
CA LEU A 191 8.28 -25.50 24.98
C LEU A 191 8.90 -25.08 23.64
N LEU A 192 10.07 -25.63 23.31
CA LEU A 192 10.75 -25.38 22.04
C LEU A 192 9.92 -25.90 20.85
N ARG A 193 9.34 -27.10 20.95
CA ARG A 193 8.40 -27.62 19.94
C ARG A 193 7.20 -26.70 19.76
N ALA A 194 6.61 -26.18 20.83
CA ALA A 194 5.49 -25.25 20.74
C ALA A 194 5.88 -23.92 20.04
N LEU A 195 7.14 -23.46 20.21
CA LEU A 195 7.67 -22.31 19.49
C LEU A 195 7.88 -22.61 18.00
N LEU A 196 8.42 -23.78 17.66
CA LEU A 196 8.60 -24.23 16.28
C LEU A 196 7.27 -24.33 15.54
N ASP A 197 6.25 -24.89 16.20
CA ASP A 197 4.86 -24.96 15.73
C ASP A 197 4.21 -23.59 15.45
N LEU A 198 4.77 -22.52 16.02
CA LEU A 198 4.34 -21.13 15.83
C LEU A 198 5.27 -20.36 14.90
N ASN A 199 6.16 -21.06 14.19
CA ASN A 199 7.19 -20.50 13.32
C ASN A 199 8.16 -19.56 14.05
N GLN A 200 8.35 -19.73 15.36
CA GLN A 200 9.29 -18.96 16.18
C GLN A 200 10.64 -19.69 16.31
N ARG A 201 11.20 -20.19 15.19
CA ARG A 201 12.44 -20.98 15.19
C ARG A 201 13.63 -20.21 15.78
N ARG A 202 13.80 -18.93 15.42
CA ARG A 202 14.88 -18.10 15.97
C ARG A 202 14.79 -17.96 17.48
N THR A 203 13.59 -17.78 18.01
CA THR A 203 13.42 -17.68 19.47
C THR A 203 13.70 -19.02 20.15
N ALA A 204 13.29 -20.13 19.55
CA ALA A 204 13.64 -21.46 20.04
C ALA A 204 15.17 -21.67 20.07
N GLU A 205 15.89 -21.25 19.00
CA GLU A 205 17.36 -21.30 18.93
C GLU A 205 18.00 -20.43 20.02
N THR A 206 17.55 -19.19 20.20
CA THR A 206 18.05 -18.29 21.26
C THR A 206 17.87 -18.89 22.66
N ILE A 207 16.69 -19.44 22.96
CA ILE A 207 16.39 -20.04 24.26
C ILE A 207 17.26 -21.28 24.48
N MET A 208 17.41 -22.13 23.45
CA MET A 208 18.29 -23.29 23.49
C MET A 208 19.74 -22.90 23.78
N ASP A 209 20.27 -21.93 23.04
CA ASP A 209 21.65 -21.46 23.22
C ASP A 209 21.88 -20.89 24.62
N ASN A 210 20.91 -20.11 25.14
CA ASN A 210 20.96 -19.59 26.51
C ASN A 210 20.96 -20.71 27.55
N ALA A 211 20.09 -21.72 27.37
CA ALA A 211 19.99 -22.87 28.27
C ALA A 211 21.29 -23.70 28.31
N VAL A 212 21.93 -23.91 27.16
CA VAL A 212 23.23 -24.61 27.05
C VAL A 212 24.36 -23.75 27.61
N LYS A 213 24.42 -22.47 27.26
CA LYS A 213 25.45 -21.53 27.72
C LYS A 213 25.44 -21.36 29.24
N LYS A 214 24.27 -21.37 29.86
CA LYS A 214 24.10 -21.33 31.33
C LYS A 214 24.34 -22.68 31.99
N GLY A 215 24.50 -23.74 31.20
CA GLY A 215 24.81 -25.08 31.67
C GLY A 215 23.61 -25.85 32.22
N TYR A 216 22.38 -25.41 31.96
CA TYR A 216 21.16 -26.11 32.41
C TYR A 216 20.86 -27.35 31.57
N TYR A 217 21.28 -27.34 30.30
CA TYR A 217 21.04 -28.39 29.32
C TYR A 217 22.31 -28.73 28.53
N GLU A 218 22.35 -29.95 27.99
CA GLU A 218 23.33 -30.40 27.01
C GLU A 218 22.62 -30.82 25.73
N LEU A 219 23.29 -30.66 24.59
CA LEU A 219 22.80 -31.16 23.32
C LEU A 219 22.94 -32.67 23.29
N GLU A 220 21.89 -33.38 22.89
CA GLU A 220 21.97 -34.79 22.56
C GLU A 220 22.93 -34.94 21.37
N SER A 221 24.13 -35.46 21.62
CA SER A 221 25.07 -35.77 20.57
C SER A 221 24.49 -36.88 19.71
N PHE A 222 24.15 -36.59 18.45
CA PHE A 222 24.00 -37.63 17.46
C PHE A 222 25.37 -38.27 17.25
N SER A 223 25.59 -39.43 17.87
CA SER A 223 26.62 -40.35 17.40
C SER A 223 26.27 -40.73 15.98
N LEU A 224 26.92 -40.09 15.00
CA LEU A 224 27.09 -40.65 13.68
C LEU A 224 27.73 -42.03 13.92
N GLY A 225 26.93 -43.07 13.81
CA GLY A 225 27.45 -44.42 13.66
C GLY A 225 28.19 -44.44 12.34
N ASP A 226 29.51 -44.47 12.42
CA ASP A 226 30.34 -45.05 11.37
C ASP A 226 29.98 -46.54 11.31
N ASP A 227 29.19 -46.94 10.32
CA ASP A 227 29.06 -48.32 9.83
C ASP A 227 29.33 -48.32 8.31
#